data_AF-A0A8J7Q385-F1
#
_entry.id   AF-A0A8J7Q385-F1
#
_cell.length_a   1.000
_cell.length_b   1.000
_cell.length_c   1.000
_cell.angle_alpha   90.00
_cell.angle_beta   90.00
_cell.angle_gamma   90.00
#
_symmetry.space_group_name_H-M   'P 1'
#
loop_
_entity.id
_entity.type
_entity.pdbx_description
1 polymer ?
#
loop_
_entity_poly.entity_id
_entity_poly.type
_entity_poly.pdbx_seq_one_letter_code
_entity_poly.pdbx_strand_id
1 'polypeptide(L)'
;MILSMAGNNAINRWKEGAGVPQNASGGGFGRSKGETATKEPPAKHTYVTPTSDVYKTRVTKVAPLTPDAAGGGATCKTVSVRPPLESRAEVEKMLALARARTPRLPLVDDAKARQLLPADWPAGPLPQWVRLLANFPGQGKGRILSQRSAEEGKGDLTPVLRAQVAWIVARQDRAWYAAGRAKNWLKDLGQTEDEIYKLDGDWAEFTPVERAMFTVARKLAASPIVLTDADVAAALKLTGPKEVVQLISYTTTCASFDRITEAAGIQLEK
;
A
#
# COMPACT_ATOMS: atom_id res chain seq x y z
N MET A 1 -3.73 -14.91 -12.41
CA MET A 1 -4.71 -13.81 -12.29
C MET A 1 -4.50 -12.97 -11.02
N ILE A 2 -4.42 -13.57 -9.82
CA ILE A 2 -4.30 -12.86 -8.53
C ILE A 2 -3.13 -11.86 -8.47
N LEU A 3 -1.93 -12.24 -8.94
CA LEU A 3 -0.76 -11.33 -8.95
C LEU A 3 -1.00 -10.06 -9.80
N SER A 4 -1.61 -10.24 -10.99
CA SER A 4 -1.93 -9.12 -11.88
C SER A 4 -3.05 -8.27 -11.31
N MET A 5 -4.10 -8.87 -10.74
CA MET A 5 -5.19 -8.11 -10.12
C MET A 5 -4.71 -7.34 -8.89
N ALA A 6 -3.92 -7.94 -8.01
CA ALA A 6 -3.40 -7.27 -6.82
C ALA A 6 -2.45 -6.12 -7.18
N GLY A 7 -1.52 -6.35 -8.11
CA GLY A 7 -0.60 -5.31 -8.58
C GLY A 7 -1.33 -4.18 -9.31
N ASN A 8 -2.21 -4.51 -10.27
CA ASN A 8 -2.94 -3.51 -11.03
C ASN A 8 -3.94 -2.75 -10.15
N ASN A 9 -4.61 -3.40 -9.18
CA ASN A 9 -5.53 -2.72 -8.27
C ASN A 9 -4.78 -1.83 -7.26
N ALA A 10 -3.63 -2.28 -6.73
CA ALA A 10 -2.75 -1.43 -5.92
C ALA A 10 -2.28 -0.19 -6.71
N ILE A 11 -2.02 -0.35 -8.01
CA ILE A 11 -1.61 0.75 -8.89
C ILE A 11 -2.79 1.65 -9.30
N ASN A 12 -3.93 1.06 -9.66
CA ASN A 12 -5.11 1.78 -10.12
C ASN A 12 -5.78 2.55 -8.99
N ARG A 13 -5.62 2.11 -7.73
CA ARG A 13 -6.05 2.85 -6.54
C ARG A 13 -5.53 4.29 -6.58
N TRP A 14 -4.25 4.54 -6.88
CA TRP A 14 -3.67 5.88 -6.81
C TRP A 14 -3.77 6.71 -8.08
N LYS A 15 -3.92 6.12 -9.27
CA LYS A 15 -4.01 6.89 -10.52
C LYS A 15 -5.24 7.82 -10.54
N GLU A 16 -6.39 7.32 -10.11
CA GLU A 16 -7.62 8.10 -10.05
C GLU A 16 -7.63 9.07 -8.85
N GLY A 17 -7.11 8.66 -7.69
CA GLY A 17 -7.05 9.50 -6.48
C GLY A 17 -5.99 10.61 -6.52
N ALA A 18 -4.87 10.40 -7.22
CA ALA A 18 -3.80 11.39 -7.38
C ALA A 18 -3.98 12.27 -8.63
N GLY A 19 -5.11 12.17 -9.33
CA GLY A 19 -5.42 12.99 -10.51
C GLY A 19 -4.49 12.77 -11.70
N VAL A 20 -3.85 11.60 -11.83
CA VAL A 20 -2.96 11.31 -12.95
C VAL A 20 -3.83 11.07 -14.21
N PRO A 21 -3.79 11.95 -15.22
CA PRO A 21 -4.60 11.79 -16.43
C PRO A 21 -4.24 10.50 -17.14
N GLN A 22 -5.26 9.72 -17.52
CA GLN A 22 -5.06 8.64 -18.47
C GLN A 22 -4.91 9.25 -19.86
N ASN A 23 -3.72 9.11 -20.45
CA ASN A 23 -3.57 9.38 -21.88
C ASN A 23 -4.51 8.43 -22.65
N ALA A 24 -5.13 8.91 -23.73
CA ALA A 24 -5.93 8.07 -24.64
C ALA A 24 -5.14 6.84 -25.16
N SER A 25 -3.81 6.90 -25.15
CA SER A 25 -2.90 5.78 -25.50
C SER A 25 -2.36 4.96 -24.31
N GLY A 26 -2.89 5.12 -23.09
CA GLY A 26 -2.57 4.26 -21.95
C GLY A 26 -1.30 4.61 -21.16
N GLY A 27 -0.74 5.80 -21.37
CA GLY A 27 0.47 6.28 -20.68
C GLY A 27 1.73 5.72 -21.33
N GLY A 28 2.56 6.61 -21.87
CA GLY A 28 3.70 6.34 -22.75
C GLY A 28 4.87 5.53 -22.16
N PHE A 29 4.60 4.33 -21.64
CA PHE A 29 5.61 3.34 -21.29
C PHE A 29 5.95 2.41 -22.47
N GLY A 30 5.36 2.63 -23.65
CA GLY A 30 5.75 1.96 -24.87
C GLY A 30 6.97 2.62 -25.49
N ARG A 31 8.16 2.01 -25.36
CA ARG A 31 9.15 2.11 -26.44
C ARG A 31 8.53 1.38 -27.63
N SER A 32 7.95 2.12 -28.58
CA SER A 32 7.66 1.52 -29.87
C SER A 32 9.00 1.10 -30.47
N LYS A 33 9.11 -0.16 -30.90
CA LYS A 33 10.30 -0.62 -31.62
C LYS A 33 10.35 0.16 -32.94
N GLY A 34 11.28 1.11 -33.05
CA GLY A 34 11.60 1.76 -34.33
C GLY A 34 11.49 3.28 -34.36
N GLU A 35 10.97 3.93 -33.31
CA GLU A 35 11.01 5.40 -33.24
C GLU A 35 12.37 5.87 -32.70
N THR A 36 13.14 6.52 -33.57
CA THR A 36 14.29 7.33 -33.19
C THR A 36 13.83 8.38 -32.18
N ALA A 37 14.52 8.44 -31.04
CA ALA A 37 14.26 9.45 -30.02
C ALA A 37 14.29 10.84 -30.69
N THR A 38 13.15 11.52 -30.72
CA THR A 38 13.07 12.90 -31.19
C THR A 38 14.06 13.74 -30.38
N LYS A 39 14.88 14.55 -31.07
CA LYS A 39 15.89 15.43 -30.44
C LYS A 39 15.29 16.48 -29.51
N GLU A 40 13.98 16.67 -29.54
CA GLU A 40 13.26 17.47 -28.58
C GLU A 40 12.62 16.58 -27.52
N PRO A 41 12.84 16.86 -26.22
CA PRO A 41 12.06 16.21 -25.17
C PRO A 41 10.58 16.45 -25.47
N PRO A 42 9.71 15.42 -25.44
CA PRO A 42 8.29 15.61 -25.68
C PRO A 42 7.80 16.75 -24.79
N ALA A 43 7.10 17.71 -25.40
CA ALA A 43 6.60 18.93 -24.75
C ALA A 43 6.16 18.58 -23.33
N LYS A 44 6.84 19.16 -22.33
CA LYS A 44 6.73 18.80 -20.90
C LYS A 44 5.31 18.36 -20.60
N HIS A 45 5.09 17.06 -20.39
CA HIS A 45 3.80 16.57 -19.93
C HIS A 45 3.60 17.08 -18.52
N THR A 46 3.04 18.29 -18.39
CA THR A 46 2.79 18.90 -17.09
C THR A 46 1.45 18.41 -16.59
N TYR A 47 1.43 17.74 -15.45
CA TYR A 47 0.20 17.35 -14.74
C TYR A 47 -0.43 18.51 -13.96
N VAL A 48 -0.12 19.76 -14.34
CA VAL A 48 -0.62 20.98 -13.70
C VAL A 48 -1.79 21.63 -14.45
N THR A 49 -2.23 21.01 -15.55
CA THR A 49 -3.42 21.48 -16.28
C THR A 49 -4.62 21.43 -15.34
N PRO A 50 -5.23 22.58 -14.99
CA PRO A 50 -6.37 22.58 -14.09
C PRO A 50 -7.53 21.78 -14.69
N THR A 51 -8.38 21.22 -13.83
CA THR A 51 -9.68 20.68 -14.26
C THR A 51 -10.43 21.75 -15.05
N SER A 52 -10.94 21.41 -16.24
CA SER A 52 -11.65 22.39 -17.07
C SER A 52 -12.87 22.96 -16.34
N ASP A 53 -13.23 24.21 -16.64
CA ASP A 53 -14.33 24.91 -15.98
C ASP A 53 -15.66 24.14 -16.05
N VAL A 54 -15.87 23.41 -17.15
CA VAL A 54 -17.07 22.58 -17.37
C VAL A 54 -17.18 21.42 -16.38
N TYR A 55 -16.06 20.89 -15.89
CA TYR A 55 -16.02 19.75 -14.97
C TYR A 55 -15.71 20.15 -13.52
N LYS A 56 -15.14 21.34 -13.29
CA LYS A 56 -14.69 21.80 -11.97
C LYS A 56 -15.78 21.79 -10.90
N THR A 57 -17.04 22.00 -11.29
CA THR A 57 -18.20 22.02 -10.39
C THR A 57 -19.13 20.82 -10.53
N ARG A 58 -18.82 19.85 -11.42
CA ARG A 58 -19.68 18.69 -11.62
C ARG A 58 -19.53 17.70 -10.47
N VAL A 59 -20.67 17.32 -9.92
CA VAL A 59 -20.77 16.26 -8.92
C VAL A 59 -20.66 14.91 -9.63
N THR A 60 -19.75 14.06 -9.17
CA THR A 60 -19.60 12.70 -9.68
C THR A 60 -20.82 11.84 -9.34
N LYS A 61 -21.25 11.00 -10.29
CA LYS A 61 -22.36 10.05 -10.09
C LYS A 61 -21.93 8.71 -9.50
N VAL A 62 -20.62 8.47 -9.43
CA VAL A 62 -20.07 7.15 -9.10
C VAL A 62 -19.22 7.16 -7.84
N ALA A 63 -18.57 8.28 -7.50
CA ALA A 63 -17.81 8.33 -6.27
C ALA A 63 -18.76 8.57 -5.08
N PRO A 64 -18.53 7.89 -3.95
CA PRO A 64 -19.25 8.21 -2.71
C PRO A 64 -18.84 9.61 -2.24
N LEU A 65 -19.84 10.45 -1.97
CA LEU A 65 -19.67 11.83 -1.57
C LEU A 65 -20.34 12.09 -0.22
N THR A 66 -19.79 13.04 0.54
CA THR A 66 -20.41 13.51 1.79
C THR A 66 -21.72 14.24 1.47
N PRO A 67 -22.83 13.91 2.13
CA PRO A 67 -24.07 14.67 2.01
C PRO A 67 -23.89 16.10 2.52
N ASP A 68 -24.53 17.07 1.88
CA ASP A 68 -24.63 18.43 2.37
C ASP A 68 -25.61 18.48 3.56
N ALA A 69 -25.10 18.89 4.72
CA ALA A 69 -25.87 19.01 5.95
C ALA A 69 -27.00 20.05 5.87
N ALA A 70 -26.91 21.01 4.95
CA ALA A 70 -27.87 22.12 4.85
C ALA A 70 -28.95 21.93 3.78
N GLY A 71 -28.78 21.02 2.81
CA GLY A 71 -29.64 20.98 1.62
C GLY A 71 -29.86 19.62 0.97
N GLY A 72 -29.33 18.51 1.53
CA GLY A 72 -29.54 17.16 1.02
C GLY A 72 -28.88 16.84 -0.33
N GLY A 73 -28.23 17.81 -0.98
CA GLY A 73 -27.39 17.61 -2.16
C GLY A 73 -26.05 16.95 -1.81
N ALA A 74 -25.40 16.29 -2.78
CA ALA A 74 -24.06 15.75 -2.55
C ALA A 74 -22.99 16.87 -2.66
N THR A 75 -22.07 16.93 -1.70
CA THR A 75 -20.89 17.83 -1.77
C THR A 75 -19.86 17.30 -2.78
N CYS A 76 -18.88 18.10 -3.19
CA CYS A 76 -17.73 17.60 -3.97
C CYS A 76 -16.69 16.84 -3.12
N LYS A 77 -16.94 16.61 -1.83
CA LYS A 77 -16.01 15.91 -0.94
C LYS A 77 -16.27 14.42 -0.98
N THR A 78 -15.28 13.63 -1.38
CA THR A 78 -15.30 12.18 -1.34
C THR A 78 -15.30 11.66 0.08
N VAL A 79 -15.97 10.52 0.30
CA VAL A 79 -16.02 9.85 1.61
C VAL A 79 -15.62 8.38 1.47
N SER A 80 -14.98 7.85 2.51
CA SER A 80 -14.67 6.43 2.65
C SER A 80 -15.45 5.90 3.85
N VAL A 81 -16.54 5.19 3.59
CA VAL A 81 -17.37 4.60 4.64
C VAL A 81 -16.92 3.15 4.84
N ARG A 82 -15.94 2.96 5.73
CA ARG A 82 -15.47 1.63 6.14
C ARG A 82 -15.97 1.31 7.55
N PRO A 83 -16.28 0.05 7.86
CA PRO A 83 -16.57 -0.35 9.23
C PRO A 83 -15.39 -0.01 10.15
N PRO A 84 -15.65 0.36 11.41
CA PRO A 84 -14.62 0.57 12.42
C PRO A 84 -13.63 -0.60 12.48
N LEU A 85 -12.39 -0.31 12.88
CA LEU A 85 -11.40 -1.36 13.12
C LEU A 85 -11.85 -2.25 14.28
N GLU A 86 -11.50 -3.54 14.18
CA GLU A 86 -11.77 -4.53 15.23
C GLU A 86 -11.04 -4.17 16.53
N SER A 87 -11.64 -4.54 17.67
CA SER A 87 -11.01 -4.42 18.98
C SER A 87 -9.73 -5.27 19.09
N ARG A 88 -8.83 -4.95 20.03
CA ARG A 88 -7.61 -5.75 20.28
C ARG A 88 -7.90 -7.24 20.45
N ALA A 89 -8.95 -7.60 21.20
CA ALA A 89 -9.32 -9.00 21.43
C ALA A 89 -9.72 -9.72 20.13
N GLU A 90 -10.47 -9.04 19.27
CA GLU A 90 -10.85 -9.56 17.95
C GLU A 90 -9.63 -9.68 17.03
N VAL A 91 -8.71 -8.71 17.06
CA VAL A 91 -7.46 -8.78 16.29
C VAL A 91 -6.65 -10.01 16.69
N GLU A 92 -6.41 -10.24 17.98
CA GLU A 92 -5.68 -11.43 18.43
C GLU A 92 -6.36 -12.74 18.01
N LYS A 93 -7.70 -12.78 18.07
CA LYS A 93 -8.48 -13.91 17.56
C LYS A 93 -8.24 -14.12 16.06
N MET A 94 -8.26 -13.06 15.26
CA MET A 94 -8.05 -13.16 13.81
C MET A 94 -6.60 -13.54 13.47
N LEU A 95 -5.61 -13.05 14.22
CA LEU A 95 -4.21 -13.47 14.09
C LEU A 95 -4.03 -14.95 14.44
N ALA A 96 -4.69 -15.44 15.50
CA ALA A 96 -4.70 -16.86 15.84
C ALA A 96 -5.32 -17.71 14.72
N LEU A 97 -6.44 -17.27 14.14
CA LEU A 97 -7.03 -17.93 12.98
C LEU A 97 -6.08 -17.91 11.77
N ALA A 98 -5.36 -16.80 11.54
CA ALA A 98 -4.38 -16.70 10.46
C ALA A 98 -3.23 -17.71 10.61
N ARG A 99 -2.78 -17.99 11.84
CA ARG A 99 -1.77 -19.03 12.14
C ARG A 99 -2.26 -20.46 11.90
N ALA A 100 -3.57 -20.67 11.81
CA ALA A 100 -4.19 -21.98 11.57
C ALA A 100 -4.65 -22.19 10.12
N ARG A 101 -4.43 -21.21 9.23
CA ARG A 101 -4.89 -21.30 7.83
C ARG A 101 -4.18 -22.40 7.07
N THR A 102 -4.91 -23.00 6.14
CA THR A 102 -4.35 -23.75 5.02
C THR A 102 -4.33 -22.84 3.79
N PRO A 103 -3.18 -22.66 3.13
CA PRO A 103 -3.10 -21.88 1.90
C PRO A 103 -4.09 -22.34 0.85
N ARG A 104 -4.83 -21.41 0.25
CA ARG A 104 -5.78 -21.69 -0.84
C ARG A 104 -5.09 -21.96 -2.17
N LEU A 105 -3.83 -21.55 -2.29
CA LEU A 105 -2.99 -21.75 -3.46
C LEU A 105 -1.81 -22.64 -3.11
N PRO A 106 -1.33 -23.47 -4.06
CA PRO A 106 -0.13 -24.27 -3.86
C PRO A 106 1.06 -23.39 -3.49
N LEU A 107 1.89 -23.84 -2.55
CA LEU A 107 3.17 -23.21 -2.23
C LEU A 107 4.29 -24.04 -2.86
N VAL A 108 5.27 -23.38 -3.46
CA VAL A 108 6.48 -24.05 -3.93
C VAL A 108 7.21 -24.68 -2.74
N ASP A 109 7.82 -25.85 -2.93
CA ASP A 109 8.70 -26.44 -1.92
C ASP A 109 9.83 -25.47 -1.51
N ASP A 110 10.26 -25.55 -0.25
CA ASP A 110 11.26 -24.64 0.31
C ASP A 110 12.58 -24.67 -0.48
N ALA A 111 13.11 -25.88 -0.77
CA ALA A 111 14.37 -26.03 -1.47
C ALA A 111 14.29 -25.50 -2.91
N LYS A 112 13.15 -25.72 -3.58
CA LYS A 112 12.92 -25.19 -4.93
C LYS A 112 12.74 -23.67 -4.93
N ALA A 113 12.05 -23.10 -3.94
CA ALA A 113 11.89 -21.65 -3.83
C ALA A 113 13.23 -20.94 -3.58
N ARG A 114 14.13 -21.54 -2.77
CA ARG A 114 15.48 -21.00 -2.51
C ARG A 114 16.34 -20.82 -3.75
N GLN A 115 16.16 -21.65 -4.78
CA GLN A 115 16.91 -21.53 -6.03
C GLN A 115 16.67 -20.18 -6.74
N LEU A 116 15.60 -19.46 -6.40
CA LEU A 116 15.29 -18.13 -6.94
C LEU A 116 15.94 -16.99 -6.13
N LEU A 117 16.39 -17.26 -4.91
CA LEU A 117 16.81 -16.26 -3.93
C LEU A 117 18.33 -16.04 -4.00
N PRO A 118 18.81 -14.83 -3.63
CA PRO A 118 20.24 -14.56 -3.52
C PRO A 118 20.85 -15.36 -2.36
N ALA A 119 22.17 -15.57 -2.42
CA ALA A 119 22.91 -16.38 -1.45
C ALA A 119 22.91 -15.79 -0.03
N ASP A 120 22.68 -14.48 0.11
CA ASP A 120 22.59 -13.75 1.37
C ASP A 120 21.18 -13.77 1.99
N TRP A 121 20.26 -14.57 1.44
CA TRP A 121 18.95 -14.77 2.05
C TRP A 121 19.09 -15.53 3.38
N PRO A 122 18.42 -15.10 4.46
CA PRO A 122 18.51 -15.77 5.76
C PRO A 122 18.28 -17.29 5.71
N ALA A 123 19.08 -18.02 6.48
CA ALA A 123 18.91 -19.45 6.68
C ALA A 123 17.64 -19.75 7.50
N GLY A 124 17.16 -21.00 7.44
CA GLY A 124 15.92 -21.43 8.10
C GLY A 124 14.68 -21.22 7.23
N PRO A 125 13.50 -21.77 7.61
CA PRO A 125 12.33 -21.90 6.74
C PRO A 125 11.92 -20.61 6.03
N LEU A 126 11.61 -20.69 4.72
CA LEU A 126 11.13 -19.53 3.98
C LEU A 126 9.72 -19.14 4.43
N PRO A 127 9.44 -17.84 4.60
CA PRO A 127 8.07 -17.36 4.78
C PRO A 127 7.16 -17.83 3.65
N GLN A 128 5.90 -18.15 3.97
CA GLN A 128 4.96 -18.68 2.99
C GLN A 128 4.72 -17.72 1.82
N TRP A 129 4.80 -16.41 2.05
CA TRP A 129 4.67 -15.42 0.98
C TRP A 129 5.77 -15.57 -0.09
N VAL A 130 7.00 -15.94 0.30
CA VAL A 130 8.12 -16.18 -0.63
C VAL A 130 7.81 -17.41 -1.48
N ARG A 131 7.39 -18.50 -0.82
CA ARG A 131 7.03 -19.76 -1.46
C ARG A 131 5.81 -19.64 -2.37
N LEU A 132 4.87 -18.76 -2.01
CA LEU A 132 3.72 -18.41 -2.84
C LEU A 132 4.18 -17.70 -4.11
N LEU A 133 5.00 -16.64 -3.98
CA LEU A 133 5.45 -15.84 -5.12
C LEU A 133 6.40 -16.62 -6.05
N ALA A 134 7.12 -17.61 -5.53
CA ALA A 134 7.95 -18.52 -6.32
C ALA A 134 7.16 -19.32 -7.37
N ASN A 135 5.83 -19.42 -7.26
CA ASN A 135 4.99 -20.07 -8.29
C ASN A 135 4.92 -19.29 -9.61
N PHE A 136 5.25 -17.99 -9.63
CA PHE A 136 5.04 -17.15 -10.81
C PHE A 136 6.30 -17.09 -11.68
N PRO A 137 6.34 -17.79 -12.84
CA PRO A 137 7.49 -17.75 -13.72
C PRO A 137 7.70 -16.32 -14.26
N GLY A 138 8.96 -15.89 -14.32
CA GLY A 138 9.35 -14.56 -14.81
C GLY A 138 9.19 -13.41 -13.81
N GLN A 139 8.12 -13.39 -13.00
CA GLN A 139 7.84 -12.27 -12.10
C GLN A 139 8.10 -12.56 -10.61
N GLY A 140 8.08 -13.83 -10.19
CA GLY A 140 8.19 -14.23 -8.79
C GLY A 140 9.44 -13.70 -8.11
N LYS A 141 10.62 -13.96 -8.70
CA LYS A 141 11.91 -13.47 -8.18
C LYS A 141 11.94 -11.96 -8.02
N GLY A 142 11.54 -11.21 -9.05
CA GLY A 142 11.51 -9.75 -9.01
C GLY A 142 10.61 -9.23 -7.89
N ARG A 143 9.41 -9.80 -7.74
CA ARG A 143 8.46 -9.41 -6.68
C ARG A 143 8.99 -9.70 -5.27
N ILE A 144 9.64 -10.84 -5.08
CA ILE A 144 10.25 -11.21 -3.79
C ILE A 144 11.32 -10.19 -3.40
N LEU A 145 12.22 -9.88 -4.34
CA LEU A 145 13.30 -8.93 -4.10
C LEU A 145 12.78 -7.50 -3.92
N SER A 146 11.76 -7.09 -4.67
CA SER A 146 11.12 -5.78 -4.46
C SER A 146 10.47 -5.66 -3.09
N GLN A 147 9.78 -6.70 -2.60
CA GLN A 147 9.18 -6.70 -1.26
C GLN A 147 10.28 -6.59 -0.19
N ARG A 148 11.33 -7.41 -0.28
CA ARG A 148 12.45 -7.36 0.66
C ARG A 148 13.15 -6.00 0.64
N SER A 149 13.39 -5.45 -0.55
CA SER A 149 13.99 -4.11 -0.69
C SER A 149 13.08 -3.00 -0.12
N ALA A 150 11.77 -3.13 -0.21
CA ALA A 150 10.85 -2.18 0.39
C ALA A 150 10.90 -2.21 1.94
N GLU A 151 11.06 -3.38 2.55
CA GLU A 151 11.12 -3.57 4.02
C GLU A 151 12.51 -3.28 4.60
N GLU A 152 13.57 -3.82 3.97
CA GLU A 152 14.96 -3.83 4.46
C GLU A 152 15.87 -2.84 3.73
N GLY A 153 15.39 -2.22 2.65
CA GLY A 153 16.22 -1.37 1.81
C GLY A 153 16.70 -0.10 2.49
N LYS A 154 17.78 0.44 1.92
CA LYS A 154 18.30 1.76 2.27
C LYS A 154 17.35 2.82 1.72
N GLY A 155 16.84 3.68 2.60
CA GLY A 155 16.00 4.81 2.22
C GLY A 155 15.76 5.72 3.42
N ASP A 156 14.93 6.74 3.22
CA ASP A 156 14.76 7.85 4.18
C ASP A 156 13.68 7.56 5.23
N LEU A 157 12.77 6.63 4.95
CA LEU A 157 11.87 6.11 5.98
C LEU A 157 12.68 5.31 7.00
N THR A 158 12.44 5.53 8.29
CA THR A 158 13.06 4.71 9.34
C THR A 158 12.48 3.29 9.34
N PRO A 159 13.21 2.28 9.84
CA PRO A 159 12.67 0.91 9.98
C PRO A 159 11.37 0.86 10.80
N VAL A 160 11.31 1.62 11.90
CA VAL A 160 10.11 1.72 12.76
C VAL A 160 8.94 2.31 11.98
N LEU A 161 9.13 3.42 11.26
CA LEU A 161 8.08 4.03 10.46
C LEU A 161 7.55 3.08 9.38
N ARG A 162 8.41 2.31 8.72
CA ARG A 162 7.98 1.29 7.75
C ARG A 162 7.12 0.23 8.41
N ALA A 163 7.57 -0.33 9.53
CA ALA A 163 6.81 -1.35 10.24
C ALA A 163 5.45 -0.82 10.75
N GLN A 164 5.39 0.42 11.22
CA GLN A 164 4.15 1.08 11.66
C GLN A 164 3.18 1.28 10.50
N VAL A 165 3.68 1.75 9.35
CA VAL A 165 2.90 1.90 8.12
C VAL A 165 2.39 0.53 7.64
N ALA A 166 3.22 -0.50 7.65
CA ALA A 166 2.80 -1.85 7.29
C ALA A 166 1.64 -2.35 8.18
N TRP A 167 1.70 -2.09 9.49
CA TRP A 167 0.60 -2.38 10.42
C TRP A 167 -0.67 -1.59 10.05
N ILE A 168 -0.57 -0.26 9.92
CA ILE A 168 -1.71 0.62 9.61
C ILE A 168 -2.39 0.17 8.30
N VAL A 169 -1.61 -0.10 7.25
CA VAL A 169 -2.13 -0.51 5.94
C VAL A 169 -2.81 -1.89 6.04
N ALA A 170 -2.16 -2.86 6.67
CA ALA A 170 -2.71 -4.20 6.84
C ALA A 170 -4.00 -4.21 7.69
N ARG A 171 -4.09 -3.36 8.71
CA ARG A 171 -5.30 -3.19 9.53
C ARG A 171 -6.43 -2.55 8.74
N GLN A 172 -6.14 -1.55 7.89
CA GLN A 172 -7.14 -1.02 6.98
C GLN A 172 -7.65 -2.10 6.03
N ASP A 173 -6.77 -2.87 5.37
CA ASP A 173 -7.19 -3.90 4.42
C ASP A 173 -7.66 -5.21 5.08
N ARG A 174 -7.62 -5.32 6.43
CA ARG A 174 -7.94 -6.54 7.20
C ARG A 174 -7.17 -7.77 6.71
N ALA A 175 -5.91 -7.55 6.34
CA ALA A 175 -5.01 -8.58 5.85
C ALA A 175 -4.25 -9.19 7.04
N TRP A 176 -4.81 -10.26 7.62
CA TRP A 176 -4.35 -10.81 8.89
C TRP A 176 -2.97 -11.44 8.85
N TYR A 177 -2.58 -11.98 7.69
CA TYR A 177 -1.19 -12.42 7.48
C TYR A 177 -0.21 -11.25 7.56
N ALA A 178 -0.48 -10.17 6.83
CA ALA A 178 0.38 -9.00 6.81
C ALA A 178 0.38 -8.25 8.14
N ALA A 179 -0.78 -8.14 8.80
CA ALA A 179 -0.90 -7.54 10.14
C ALA A 179 -0.08 -8.31 11.17
N GLY A 180 -0.12 -9.64 11.14
CA GLY A 180 0.70 -10.49 12.01
C GLY A 180 2.20 -10.31 11.77
N ARG A 181 2.62 -10.26 10.51
CA ARG A 181 4.02 -9.98 10.15
C ARG A 181 4.47 -8.59 10.63
N ALA A 182 3.64 -7.56 10.41
CA ALA A 182 3.93 -6.21 10.85
C ALA A 182 4.02 -6.13 12.39
N LYS A 183 3.13 -6.82 13.11
CA LYS A 183 3.18 -6.92 14.57
C LYS A 183 4.48 -7.54 15.06
N ASN A 184 4.89 -8.67 14.49
CA ASN A 184 6.15 -9.32 14.85
C ASN A 184 7.35 -8.40 14.56
N TRP A 185 7.36 -7.77 13.39
CA TRP A 185 8.42 -6.83 13.04
C TRP A 185 8.50 -5.63 13.99
N LEU A 186 7.36 -5.05 14.39
CA LEU A 186 7.34 -3.97 15.38
C LEU A 186 7.87 -4.42 16.75
N LYS A 187 7.55 -5.65 17.17
CA LYS A 187 8.10 -6.24 18.40
C LYS A 187 9.62 -6.45 18.31
N ASP A 188 10.11 -6.93 17.17
CA ASP A 188 11.55 -7.10 16.92
C ASP A 188 12.30 -5.75 16.94
N LEU A 189 11.61 -4.67 16.58
CA LEU A 189 12.10 -3.29 16.69
C LEU A 189 11.90 -2.68 18.09
N GLY A 190 11.43 -3.45 19.07
CA GLY A 190 11.30 -3.06 20.47
C GLY A 190 9.98 -2.39 20.85
N GLN A 191 8.99 -2.30 19.96
CA GLN A 191 7.67 -1.80 20.35
C GLN A 191 6.92 -2.81 21.23
N THR A 192 6.31 -2.30 22.29
CA THR A 192 5.37 -3.04 23.14
C THR A 192 4.05 -3.28 22.40
N GLU A 193 3.27 -4.25 22.86
CA GLU A 193 1.96 -4.49 22.25
C GLU A 193 1.01 -3.28 22.37
N ASP A 194 1.07 -2.55 23.49
CA ASP A 194 0.22 -1.38 23.70
C ASP A 194 0.58 -0.26 22.72
N GLU A 195 1.86 -0.04 22.45
CA GLU A 195 2.32 0.92 21.42
C GLU A 195 1.87 0.52 20.02
N ILE A 196 1.91 -0.77 19.69
CA ILE A 196 1.44 -1.28 18.39
C ILE A 196 -0.06 -1.00 18.23
N TYR A 197 -0.87 -1.30 19.25
CA TYR A 197 -2.32 -1.08 19.18
C TYR A 197 -2.71 0.40 19.20
N LYS A 198 -1.88 1.31 19.73
CA LYS A 198 -2.08 2.76 19.59
C LYS A 198 -2.06 3.23 18.13
N LEU A 199 -1.44 2.48 17.21
CA LEU A 199 -1.45 2.78 15.78
C LEU A 199 -2.84 2.67 15.14
N ASP A 200 -3.81 2.01 15.79
CA ASP A 200 -5.20 1.91 15.31
C ASP A 200 -6.04 3.15 15.71
N GLY A 201 -5.51 4.06 16.53
CA GLY A 201 -6.24 5.18 17.16
C GLY A 201 -6.20 6.54 16.44
N ASP A 202 -6.35 7.61 17.24
CA ASP A 202 -6.36 9.01 16.80
C ASP A 202 -4.96 9.65 16.65
N TRP A 203 -3.95 8.92 17.12
CA TRP A 203 -2.54 9.29 17.12
C TRP A 203 -2.18 10.57 17.89
N ALA A 204 -2.99 11.02 18.84
CA ALA A 204 -2.74 12.26 19.59
C ALA A 204 -1.35 12.27 20.27
N GLU A 205 -0.89 11.11 20.74
CA GLU A 205 0.40 10.93 21.43
C GLU A 205 1.62 10.88 20.50
N PHE A 206 1.43 10.72 19.18
CA PHE A 206 2.54 10.65 18.22
C PHE A 206 3.02 12.04 17.81
N THR A 207 4.23 12.14 17.26
CA THR A 207 4.78 13.42 16.79
C THR A 207 3.97 13.99 15.60
N PRO A 208 4.02 15.31 15.35
CA PRO A 208 3.36 15.89 14.18
C PRO A 208 3.77 15.24 12.85
N VAL A 209 5.05 14.87 12.72
CA VAL A 209 5.60 14.19 11.54
C VAL A 209 4.95 12.82 11.35
N GLU A 210 4.93 12.00 12.40
CA GLU A 210 4.31 10.67 12.37
C GLU A 210 2.84 10.75 12.04
N ARG A 211 2.08 11.63 12.71
CA ARG A 211 0.64 11.82 12.42
C ARG A 211 0.38 12.16 10.95
N ALA A 212 1.20 13.01 10.35
CA ALA A 212 1.06 13.39 8.94
C ALA A 212 1.35 12.20 8.02
N MET A 213 2.44 11.46 8.26
CA MET A 213 2.81 10.28 7.47
C MET A 213 1.78 9.14 7.63
N PHE A 214 1.31 8.88 8.85
CA PHE A 214 0.25 7.91 9.12
C PHE A 214 -1.07 8.31 8.44
N THR A 215 -1.40 9.60 8.42
CA THR A 215 -2.61 10.10 7.72
C THR A 215 -2.54 9.82 6.24
N VAL A 216 -1.39 10.12 5.60
CA VAL A 216 -1.16 9.81 4.19
C VAL A 216 -1.30 8.31 3.94
N ALA A 217 -0.59 7.47 4.71
CA ALA A 217 -0.64 6.02 4.56
C ALA A 217 -2.05 5.44 4.78
N ARG A 218 -2.75 5.83 5.85
CA ARG A 218 -4.10 5.34 6.18
C ARG A 218 -5.11 5.74 5.12
N LYS A 219 -5.12 6.99 4.68
CA LYS A 219 -6.06 7.47 3.65
C LYS A 219 -5.78 6.79 2.31
N LEU A 220 -4.51 6.73 1.91
CA LEU A 220 -4.09 6.06 0.67
C LEU A 220 -4.46 4.57 0.67
N ALA A 221 -4.25 3.89 1.80
CA ALA A 221 -4.62 2.48 1.95
C ALA A 221 -6.13 2.27 1.96
N ALA A 222 -6.88 3.03 2.76
CA ALA A 222 -8.32 2.87 2.92
C ALA A 222 -9.07 3.18 1.62
N SER A 223 -8.81 4.36 1.05
CA SER A 223 -9.42 4.83 -0.19
C SER A 223 -8.64 6.05 -0.72
N PRO A 224 -7.87 5.91 -1.80
CA PRO A 224 -7.06 7.00 -2.33
C PRO A 224 -7.86 8.24 -2.71
N ILE A 225 -9.14 8.09 -3.07
CA ILE A 225 -10.00 9.22 -3.39
C ILE A 225 -10.25 10.17 -2.20
N VAL A 226 -9.98 9.75 -0.95
CA VAL A 226 -10.11 10.61 0.24
C VAL A 226 -8.77 11.20 0.71
N LEU A 227 -7.65 10.83 0.07
CA LEU A 227 -6.38 11.49 0.29
C LEU A 227 -6.41 12.83 -0.44
N THR A 228 -6.17 13.92 0.29
CA THR A 228 -6.24 15.27 -0.28
C THR A 228 -4.86 15.87 -0.48
N ASP A 229 -4.74 16.85 -1.37
CA ASP A 229 -3.52 17.65 -1.53
C ASP A 229 -3.09 18.31 -0.21
N ALA A 230 -4.05 18.69 0.64
CA ALA A 230 -3.76 19.27 1.95
C ALA A 230 -3.08 18.26 2.90
N ASP A 231 -3.51 16.98 2.88
CA ASP A 231 -2.85 15.92 3.66
C ASP A 231 -1.40 15.72 3.21
N VAL A 232 -1.18 15.69 1.89
CA VAL A 232 0.16 15.53 1.30
C VAL A 232 1.02 16.76 1.56
N ALA A 233 0.49 17.97 1.40
CA ALA A 233 1.19 19.22 1.68
C ALA A 233 1.59 19.34 3.15
N ALA A 234 0.75 18.87 4.08
CA ALA A 234 1.08 18.83 5.50
C ALA A 234 2.27 17.89 5.78
N ALA A 235 2.30 16.70 5.16
CA ALA A 235 3.42 15.78 5.28
C ALA A 235 4.71 16.35 4.64
N LEU A 236 4.60 16.97 3.46
CA LEU A 236 5.71 17.61 2.76
C LEU A 236 6.34 18.74 3.57
N LYS A 237 5.52 19.56 4.25
CA LYS A 237 6.00 20.66 5.10
C LYS A 237 6.85 20.18 6.27
N LEU A 238 6.57 18.98 6.80
CA LEU A 238 7.20 18.43 7.99
C LEU A 238 8.39 17.52 7.70
N THR A 239 8.47 16.99 6.47
CA THR A 239 9.54 16.08 6.05
C THR A 239 10.21 16.65 4.79
N GLY A 240 9.86 16.12 3.63
CA GLY A 240 10.38 16.50 2.35
C GLY A 240 9.75 15.66 1.24
N PRO A 241 9.98 16.04 -0.03
CA PRO A 241 9.41 15.33 -1.17
C PRO A 241 9.91 13.88 -1.27
N LYS A 242 11.15 13.60 -0.86
CA LYS A 242 11.76 12.28 -0.98
C LYS A 242 11.08 11.26 -0.07
N GLU A 243 10.89 11.62 1.19
CA GLU A 243 10.21 10.83 2.22
C GLU A 243 8.75 10.57 1.85
N VAL A 244 8.02 11.60 1.41
CA VAL A 244 6.61 11.47 1.02
C VAL A 244 6.44 10.55 -0.19
N VAL A 245 7.27 10.71 -1.22
CA VAL A 245 7.24 9.81 -2.40
C VAL A 245 7.59 8.38 -1.99
N GLN A 246 8.59 8.20 -1.14
CA GLN A 246 8.95 6.88 -0.63
C GLN A 246 7.81 6.26 0.18
N LEU A 247 7.13 7.03 1.03
CA LEU A 247 5.97 6.58 1.80
C LEU A 247 4.82 6.14 0.90
N ILE A 248 4.50 6.92 -0.14
CA ILE A 248 3.46 6.57 -1.11
C ILE A 248 3.81 5.24 -1.78
N SER A 249 5.03 5.11 -2.31
CA SER A 249 5.52 3.88 -2.94
C SER A 249 5.44 2.69 -1.98
N TYR A 250 5.89 2.86 -0.73
CA TYR A 250 5.86 1.83 0.29
C TYR A 250 4.44 1.42 0.66
N THR A 251 3.53 2.38 0.85
CA THR A 251 2.10 2.14 1.13
C THR A 251 1.45 1.31 0.02
N THR A 252 1.76 1.59 -1.25
CA THR A 252 1.24 0.78 -2.38
C THR A 252 1.82 -0.64 -2.40
N THR A 253 3.07 -0.80 -1.97
CA THR A 253 3.71 -2.10 -1.83
C THR A 253 3.03 -2.93 -0.74
N CYS A 254 2.79 -2.35 0.44
CA CYS A 254 2.01 -2.97 1.51
C CYS A 254 0.61 -3.38 1.02
N ALA A 255 -0.13 -2.46 0.40
CA ALA A 255 -1.47 -2.74 -0.11
C ALA A 255 -1.49 -3.89 -1.15
N SER A 256 -0.48 -3.98 -2.02
CA SER A 256 -0.32 -5.11 -2.94
C SER A 256 -0.03 -6.41 -2.19
N PHE A 257 0.85 -6.38 -1.20
CA PHE A 257 1.24 -7.54 -0.40
C PHE A 257 0.06 -8.09 0.40
N ASP A 258 -0.70 -7.21 1.05
CA ASP A 258 -1.92 -7.52 1.80
C ASP A 258 -2.90 -8.32 0.95
N ARG A 259 -3.21 -7.84 -0.25
CA ARG A 259 -4.13 -8.51 -1.17
C ARG A 259 -3.64 -9.88 -1.61
N ILE A 260 -2.37 -9.99 -1.99
CA ILE A 260 -1.81 -11.25 -2.49
C ILE A 260 -1.87 -12.30 -1.39
N THR A 261 -1.42 -11.94 -0.18
CA THR A 261 -1.30 -12.87 0.94
C THR A 261 -2.66 -13.22 1.54
N GLU A 262 -3.56 -12.25 1.70
CA GLU A 262 -4.90 -12.48 2.26
C GLU A 262 -5.80 -13.26 1.28
N ALA A 263 -5.74 -12.95 -0.03
CA ALA A 263 -6.47 -13.72 -1.04
C ALA A 263 -5.96 -15.17 -1.13
N ALA A 264 -4.65 -15.38 -1.09
CA ALA A 264 -4.06 -16.72 -1.03
C ALA A 264 -4.35 -17.44 0.30
N GLY A 265 -4.76 -16.72 1.34
CA GLY A 265 -5.07 -17.30 2.65
C GLY A 265 -3.87 -18.00 3.27
N ILE A 266 -2.67 -17.48 3.04
CA ILE A 266 -1.45 -18.09 3.58
C ILE A 266 -1.42 -18.00 5.11
N GLN A 267 -0.74 -18.97 5.72
CA GLN A 267 -0.66 -19.12 7.16
C GLN A 267 0.39 -18.17 7.73
N LEU A 268 0.02 -17.42 8.78
CA LEU A 268 0.96 -16.60 9.53
C LEU A 268 1.97 -17.51 10.25
N GLU A 269 3.26 -17.22 10.07
CA GLU A 269 4.34 -17.95 10.73
C GLU A 269 4.28 -17.80 12.26
N LYS A 270 4.81 -18.80 12.98
CA LYS A 270 4.82 -18.83 14.45
C LYS A 270 5.85 -17.86 15.01
#